data_AF-A0A6J7NSQ8-F1
#
_entry.id   AF-A0A6J7NSQ8-F1
#
_cell.length_a   1.000
_cell.length_b   1.000
_cell.length_c   1.000
_cell.angle_alpha   90.00
_cell.angle_beta   90.00
_cell.angle_gamma   90.00
#
_symmetry.space_group_name_H-M   'P 1'
#
loop_
_entity.id
_entity.type
_entity.pdbx_description
1 polymer ?
#
loop_
_entity_poly.entity_id
_entity_poly.type
_entity_poly.pdbx_seq_one_letter_code
_entity_poly.pdbx_strand_id
1 'polypeptide(L)'
;MSENEFEIVEVITEITDGEGNVIIDDLVTVVDSDGNVVASDETIIMQDAEGDIVIDEIVSVIGENGELEVVAEEIVVGLNEG
;
A
#
# COMPACT_ATOMS: atom_id res chain seq x y z
N MET A 1 -31.71 5.34 10.84
CA MET A 1 -30.63 4.35 10.79
C MET A 1 -29.43 5.13 10.30
N SER A 2 -28.38 5.26 11.11
CA SER A 2 -27.13 5.80 10.57
C SER A 2 -26.59 4.75 9.61
N GLU A 3 -26.29 5.16 8.39
CA GLU A 3 -25.48 4.33 7.50
C GLU A 3 -24.16 4.07 8.23
N ASN A 4 -23.61 2.86 8.13
CA ASN A 4 -22.25 2.61 8.61
C ASN A 4 -21.35 3.55 7.83
N GLU A 5 -20.87 4.60 8.50
CA GLU A 5 -20.03 5.62 7.89
C GLU A 5 -18.62 5.03 7.81
N PHE A 6 -18.15 4.84 6.58
CA PHE A 6 -16.78 4.47 6.32
C PHE A 6 -16.02 5.72 5.87
N GLU A 7 -14.81 5.90 6.37
CA GLU A 7 -13.88 6.94 5.94
C GLU A 7 -12.75 6.29 5.13
N ILE A 8 -12.25 7.01 4.12
CA ILE A 8 -11.05 6.63 3.38
C ILE A 8 -9.90 7.51 3.87
N VAL A 9 -8.81 6.89 4.30
CA VAL A 9 -7.58 7.57 4.73
C VAL A 9 -6.44 7.11 3.83
N GLU A 10 -5.74 8.08 3.24
CA GLU A 10 -4.60 7.85 2.34
C GLU A 10 -3.34 8.47 2.96
N VAL A 11 -2.24 7.72 2.93
CA VAL A 11 -0.92 8.15 3.39
C VAL A 11 0.09 7.76 2.33
N ILE A 12 0.78 8.77 1.79
CA ILE A 12 1.89 8.57 0.86
C ILE A 12 3.19 8.98 1.56
N THR A 13 4.15 8.06 1.61
CA THR A 13 5.49 8.29 2.13
C THR A 13 6.51 8.12 1.01
N GLU A 14 7.50 9.01 0.96
CA GLU A 14 8.60 8.95 0.00
C GLU A 14 9.94 9.08 0.74
N ILE A 15 10.88 8.20 0.42
CA ILE A 15 12.25 8.23 0.92
C ILE A 15 13.19 8.18 -0.28
N THR A 16 14.11 9.14 -0.36
CA THR A 16 15.23 9.11 -1.30
C THR A 16 16.54 9.07 -0.52
N ASP A 17 17.45 8.16 -0.88
CA ASP A 17 18.77 8.08 -0.26
C ASP A 17 19.83 8.93 -1.00
N GLY A 18 21.08 8.90 -0.51
CA GLY A 18 22.18 9.67 -1.09
C GLY A 18 22.76 9.07 -2.39
N GLU A 19 22.38 7.84 -2.74
CA GLU A 19 22.82 7.15 -3.95
C GLU A 19 21.81 7.35 -5.09
N GLY A 20 20.62 7.86 -4.78
CA GLY A 20 19.54 8.14 -5.73
C GLY A 20 18.49 7.05 -5.78
N ASN A 21 18.50 6.10 -4.84
CA ASN A 21 17.43 5.12 -4.70
C ASN A 21 16.21 5.78 -4.05
N VAL A 22 15.03 5.42 -4.53
CA VAL A 22 13.73 5.97 -4.11
C VAL A 22 12.83 4.83 -3.64
N ILE A 23 12.15 5.03 -2.51
CA ILE A 23 11.06 4.18 -2.04
C ILE A 23 9.84 5.06 -1.86
N ILE A 24 8.73 4.68 -2.50
CA ILE A 24 7.41 5.27 -2.33
C ILE A 24 6.51 4.19 -1.71
N ASP A 25 5.80 4.55 -0.66
CA ASP A 25 4.80 3.73 0.02
C ASP A 25 3.48 4.50 -0.02
N ASP A 26 2.52 3.97 -0.77
CA ASP A 26 1.17 4.50 -0.92
C ASP A 26 0.17 3.56 -0.22
N LEU A 27 -0.36 3.99 0.92
CA LEU A 27 -1.29 3.23 1.73
C LEU A 27 -2.66 3.92 1.74
N VAL A 28 -3.65 3.24 1.19
CA VAL A 28 -5.07 3.61 1.28
C VAL A 28 -5.77 2.66 2.23
N THR A 29 -6.53 3.20 3.18
CA THR A 29 -7.28 2.40 4.16
C THR A 29 -8.74 2.84 4.22
N VAL A 30 -9.62 1.88 4.47
CA VAL A 30 -11.02 2.11 4.82
C VAL A 30 -11.17 1.92 6.32
N VAL A 31 -11.70 2.93 7.00
CA VAL A 31 -11.87 2.96 8.46
C VAL A 31 -13.35 3.00 8.81
N ASP A 32 -13.78 2.19 9.77
CA ASP A 32 -15.15 2.21 10.28
C ASP A 32 -15.40 3.36 11.28
N SER A 33 -16.65 3.52 11.73
CA SER A 33 -17.03 4.57 12.67
C SER A 33 -16.37 4.47 14.05
N ASP A 34 -15.81 3.32 14.40
CA ASP A 34 -15.10 3.09 15.66
C ASP A 34 -13.58 3.35 15.52
N GLY A 35 -13.12 3.69 14.31
CA GLY A 35 -11.72 3.95 14.00
C GLY A 35 -10.91 2.70 13.66
N ASN A 36 -11.56 1.56 13.38
CA ASN A 36 -10.87 0.34 12.98
C ASN A 36 -10.66 0.30 11.47
N VAL A 37 -9.47 -0.14 11.03
CA VAL A 37 -9.22 -0.42 9.61
C VAL A 37 -9.92 -1.72 9.23
N VAL A 38 -10.79 -1.65 8.21
CA VAL A 38 -11.56 -2.80 7.72
C VAL A 38 -11.12 -3.28 6.34
N ALA A 39 -10.35 -2.45 5.62
CA ALA A 39 -9.68 -2.81 4.39
C ALA A 39 -8.45 -1.91 4.17
N SER A 40 -7.45 -2.42 3.47
CA SER A 40 -6.29 -1.65 3.02
C SER A 40 -5.90 -2.05 1.60
N ASP A 41 -5.31 -1.09 0.90
CA ASP A 41 -4.68 -1.22 -0.39
C ASP A 41 -3.32 -0.50 -0.27
N GLU A 42 -2.23 -1.24 -0.40
CA GLU A 42 -0.86 -0.75 -0.19
C GLU A 42 -0.04 -1.02 -1.44
N THR A 43 0.57 0.02 -1.99
CA THR A 43 1.51 -0.07 -3.11
C THR A 43 2.87 0.46 -2.69
N ILE A 44 3.88 -0.41 -2.68
CA ILE A 44 5.27 -0.06 -2.42
C ILE A 44 6.04 -0.08 -3.73
N ILE A 45 6.60 1.07 -4.11
CA ILE A 45 7.44 1.24 -5.29
C ILE A 45 8.87 1.48 -4.83
N MET A 46 9.77 0.59 -5.23
CA MET A 46 11.21 0.76 -5.05
C MET A 46 11.84 0.99 -6.41
N GLN A 47 12.55 2.11 -6.57
CA GLN A 47 13.35 2.39 -7.74
C GLN A 47 14.80 2.60 -7.33
N ASP A 48 15.73 1.93 -8.00
CA ASP A 48 17.14 2.18 -7.77
C ASP A 48 17.68 3.33 -8.65
N ALA A 49 18.91 3.75 -8.37
CA ALA A 49 19.57 4.82 -9.12
C ALA A 49 19.85 4.47 -10.59
N GLU A 50 19.81 3.18 -10.95
CA GLU A 50 19.98 2.69 -12.32
C GLU A 50 18.65 2.71 -13.09
N GLY A 51 17.53 2.91 -12.38
CA GLY A 51 16.18 3.00 -12.92
C GLY A 51 15.42 1.67 -12.92
N ASP A 52 16.00 0.61 -12.34
CA ASP A 52 15.27 -0.63 -12.08
C ASP A 52 14.14 -0.36 -11.07
N ILE A 53 13.00 -1.01 -11.25
CA ILE A 53 11.80 -0.80 -10.45
C ILE A 53 11.23 -2.13 -9.95
N VAL A 54 10.87 -2.16 -8.68
CA VAL A 54 10.04 -3.20 -8.06
C VAL A 54 8.78 -2.53 -7.53
N ILE A 55 7.63 -3.06 -7.90
CA ILE A 55 6.32 -2.64 -7.39
C ILE A 55 5.72 -3.84 -6.67
N ASP A 56 5.34 -3.65 -5.41
CA ASP A 56 4.65 -4.63 -4.58
C ASP A 56 3.29 -4.05 -4.19
N GLU A 57 2.20 -4.72 -4.58
CA GLU A 57 0.82 -4.29 -4.34
C GLU A 57 0.12 -5.34 -3.46
N ILE A 58 -0.44 -4.91 -2.33
CA ILE A 58 -1.10 -5.78 -1.36
C ILE A 58 -2.48 -5.19 -1.03
N VAL A 59 -3.52 -6.00 -1.25
CA VAL A 59 -4.89 -5.67 -0.84
C VAL A 59 -5.29 -6.60 0.31
N SER A 60 -5.76 -6.02 1.41
CA SER A 60 -6.21 -6.77 2.59
C SER A 60 -7.60 -6.33 3.04
N VAL A 61 -8.36 -7.27 3.62
CA VAL A 61 -9.68 -7.02 4.19
C VAL A 61 -9.79 -7.72 5.54
N ILE A 62 -10.53 -7.13 6.48
CA ILE A 62 -10.74 -7.73 7.80
C ILE A 62 -11.39 -9.12 7.70
N GLY A 63 -10.72 -10.11 8.28
CA GLY A 63 -11.17 -11.49 8.34
C GLY A 63 -12.10 -11.77 9.52
N GLU A 64 -12.58 -13.01 9.62
CA GLU A 64 -13.47 -13.45 10.71
C GLU A 64 -12.79 -13.41 12.10
N ASN A 65 -11.46 -13.41 12.12
CA ASN A 65 -10.63 -13.29 13.32
C ASN A 65 -10.48 -11.83 13.81
N GLY A 66 -10.96 -10.84 13.05
CA GLY A 66 -10.83 -9.42 13.35
C GLY A 66 -9.49 -8.80 12.94
N GLU A 67 -8.63 -9.53 12.23
CA GLU A 67 -7.35 -9.05 11.69
C GLU A 67 -7.46 -8.84 10.18
N LEU A 68 -6.60 -8.00 9.59
CA LEU A 68 -6.52 -7.88 8.14
C LEU A 68 -5.93 -9.15 7.52
N GLU A 69 -6.62 -9.71 6.54
CA GLU A 69 -6.19 -10.85 5.75
C GLU A 69 -5.92 -10.41 4.31
N VAL A 70 -4.77 -10.81 3.75
CA VAL A 70 -4.40 -10.52 2.36
C VAL A 70 -5.35 -11.27 1.42
N VAL A 71 -5.98 -10.53 0.52
CA VAL A 71 -6.91 -11.06 -0.50
C VAL A 71 -6.33 -11.00 -1.91
N ALA A 72 -5.38 -10.11 -2.15
CA ALA A 72 -4.60 -10.03 -3.39
C ALA A 72 -3.19 -9.53 -3.10
N GLU A 73 -2.22 -10.05 -3.86
CA GLU A 73 -0.82 -9.65 -3.83
C GLU A 73 -0.27 -9.73 -5.26
N GLU A 74 0.39 -8.67 -5.73
CA GLU A 74 1.05 -8.62 -7.03
C GLU A 74 2.43 -7.99 -6.91
N ILE A 75 3.44 -8.65 -7.49
CA ILE A 75 4.80 -8.13 -7.57
C ILE A 75 5.20 -7.98 -9.03
N VAL A 76 5.54 -6.75 -9.42
CA VAL A 76 6.03 -6.40 -10.75
C VAL A 76 7.49 -5.97 -10.66
N VAL A 77 8.33 -6.53 -11.52
CA VAL A 77 9.74 -6.13 -11.65
C VAL A 77 9.97 -5.61 -13.05
N GLY A 78 10.42 -4.36 -13.15
CA GLY A 78 10.87 -3.73 -14.38
C GLY A 78 12.38 -3.49 -14.30
N LEU A 79 13.12 -3.95 -15.30
CA LEU A 79 14.56 -3.72 -15.39
C LEU A 79 14.83 -2.68 -16.48
N ASN A 80 15.71 -1.73 -16.19
CA ASN A 80 16.23 -0.81 -17.17
C ASN A 80 17.29 -1.52 -18.03
N GLU A 81 17.06 -1.61 -19.34
CA GLU A 81 17.97 -2.33 -20.25
C GLU A 81 19.15 -1.47 -20.76
N GLY A 82 19.25 -0.20 -20.34
CA GLY A 82 20.36 0.71 -20.67
C GLY A 82 20.28 1.41 -22.03
#